data_AF-A0A939FI46-F1
#
_entry.id   AF-A0A939FI46-F1
#
_cell.length_a   1.000
_cell.length_b   1.000
_cell.length_c   1.000
_cell.angle_alpha   90.00
_cell.angle_beta   90.00
_cell.angle_gamma   90.00
#
_symmetry.space_group_name_H-M   'P 1'
#
loop_
_entity.id
_entity.type
_entity.pdbx_description
1 polymer ?
#
loop_
_entity_poly.entity_id
_entity_poly.type
_entity_poly.pdbx_seq_one_letter_code
_entity_poly.pdbx_strand_id
1 'polypeptide(L)'
;EMLTITRQEQLYSRDARNWRDLNEGIVPPHSGLLPMMGWRANVIGADGPEHRRLRKPLDDGIARMDQRRVRREVEALCTDLIAAFSERGSADLVNEYATIVPMLSLASLFGLDGE
;
A
#
# COMPACT_ATOMS: atom_id res chain seq x y z
N GLU A 1 15.51 6.90 -15.93
CA GLU A 1 15.30 5.44 -15.91
C GLU A 1 14.04 5.02 -15.17
N MET A 2 13.90 5.25 -13.84
CA MET A 2 12.70 4.85 -13.07
C MET A 2 11.36 5.39 -13.63
N LEU A 3 11.31 6.66 -14.05
CA LEU A 3 10.10 7.23 -14.67
C LEU A 3 9.76 6.58 -16.01
N THR A 4 10.76 6.13 -16.77
CA THR A 4 10.56 5.42 -18.04
C THR A 4 9.90 4.09 -17.77
N ILE A 5 10.45 3.31 -16.85
CA ILE A 5 9.94 1.99 -16.46
C ILE A 5 8.51 2.10 -15.93
N THR A 6 8.26 3.04 -15.02
CA THR A 6 6.97 3.16 -14.33
C THR A 6 5.85 3.77 -15.17
N ARG A 7 6.16 4.42 -16.31
CA ARG A 7 5.16 5.06 -17.19
C ARG A 7 4.90 4.31 -18.49
N GLN A 8 5.77 3.38 -18.87
CA GLN A 8 5.67 2.65 -20.14
C GLN A 8 5.17 1.22 -19.91
N GLU A 9 3.91 1.07 -19.47
CA GLU A 9 3.27 -0.24 -19.22
C GLU A 9 3.30 -1.19 -20.43
N GLN A 10 3.37 -0.63 -21.64
CA GLN A 10 3.47 -1.38 -22.90
C GLN A 10 4.81 -2.13 -23.05
N LEU A 11 5.87 -1.61 -22.41
CA LEU A 11 7.22 -2.18 -22.42
C LEU A 11 7.56 -2.87 -21.10
N TYR A 12 6.99 -2.37 -20.00
CA TYR A 12 7.24 -2.84 -18.63
C TYR A 12 5.91 -3.18 -17.95
N SER A 13 5.33 -4.31 -18.38
CA SER A 13 4.05 -4.82 -17.90
C SER A 13 4.07 -5.09 -16.39
N ARG A 14 3.02 -4.68 -15.68
CA ARG A 14 2.76 -5.05 -14.27
C ARG A 14 2.05 -6.39 -14.17
N ASP A 15 1.40 -6.81 -15.26
CA ASP A 15 0.77 -8.11 -15.37
C ASP A 15 1.81 -9.21 -15.60
N ALA A 16 2.05 -10.02 -14.56
CA ALA A 16 3.04 -11.09 -14.61
C ALA A 16 2.75 -12.15 -15.69
N ARG A 17 1.52 -12.23 -16.23
CA ARG A 17 1.18 -13.12 -17.35
C ARG A 17 1.90 -12.73 -18.64
N ASN A 18 2.40 -11.50 -18.75
CA ASN A 18 3.14 -11.01 -19.91
C ASN A 18 4.66 -11.14 -19.76
N TRP A 19 5.15 -11.65 -18.63
CA TRP A 19 6.59 -11.72 -18.37
C TRP A 19 7.21 -12.94 -19.05
N ARG A 20 8.11 -12.67 -20.00
CA ARG A 20 8.84 -13.70 -20.76
C ARG A 20 9.48 -14.74 -19.84
N ASP A 21 10.32 -14.32 -18.91
CA ASP A 21 11.12 -15.22 -18.08
C ASP A 21 10.25 -16.12 -17.19
N LEU A 22 9.06 -15.65 -16.80
CA LEU A 22 8.09 -16.46 -16.07
C LEU A 22 7.40 -17.47 -16.99
N ASN A 23 6.99 -17.04 -18.19
CA ASN A 23 6.30 -17.89 -19.17
C ASN A 23 7.22 -18.94 -19.81
N GLU A 24 8.51 -18.63 -19.98
CA GLU A 24 9.54 -19.52 -20.53
C GLU A 24 10.16 -20.41 -19.45
N GLY A 25 9.75 -20.29 -18.19
CA GLY A 25 10.23 -21.11 -17.08
C GLY A 25 11.67 -20.82 -16.63
N ILE A 26 12.24 -19.67 -17.04
CA ILE A 26 13.53 -19.17 -16.54
C ILE A 26 13.42 -18.88 -15.05
N VAL A 27 12.28 -18.31 -14.61
CA VAL A 27 11.91 -18.22 -13.20
C VAL A 27 11.33 -19.56 -12.75
N PRO A 28 11.94 -20.27 -11.78
CA PRO A 28 11.42 -21.55 -11.33
C PRO A 28 10.03 -21.42 -10.68
N PRO A 29 9.13 -22.41 -10.86
CA PRO A 29 7.81 -22.41 -10.22
C PRO A 29 7.83 -22.34 -8.68
N HIS A 30 8.96 -22.73 -8.06
CA HIS A 30 9.17 -22.66 -6.61
C HIS A 30 10.00 -21.44 -6.18
N SER A 31 10.13 -20.43 -7.04
CA SER A 31 10.80 -19.18 -6.68
C SER A 31 10.09 -18.51 -5.50
N GLY A 32 10.85 -18.20 -4.45
CA GLY A 32 10.33 -17.53 -3.25
C GLY A 32 9.79 -16.12 -3.50
N LEU A 33 10.02 -15.55 -4.68
CA LEU A 33 9.50 -14.24 -5.07
C LEU A 33 8.08 -14.30 -5.66
N LEU A 34 7.62 -15.46 -6.13
CA LEU A 34 6.31 -15.60 -6.78
C LEU A 34 5.12 -15.20 -5.88
N PRO A 35 5.10 -15.48 -4.56
CA PRO A 35 4.03 -15.00 -3.70
C PRO A 35 3.89 -13.47 -3.68
N MET A 36 4.97 -12.73 -3.91
CA MET A 36 4.97 -11.27 -3.94
C MET A 36 4.76 -10.73 -5.37
N MET A 37 5.43 -11.32 -6.36
CA MET A 37 5.51 -10.78 -7.72
C MET A 37 4.57 -11.42 -8.73
N GLY A 38 3.99 -12.58 -8.41
CA GLY A 38 3.06 -13.27 -9.29
C GLY A 38 1.78 -12.49 -9.56
N TRP A 39 1.08 -12.88 -10.63
CA TRP A 39 -0.16 -12.22 -11.04
C TRP A 39 -1.22 -12.26 -9.93
N ARG A 40 -1.95 -11.16 -9.80
CA ARG A 40 -3.10 -11.01 -8.90
C ARG A 40 -4.23 -10.34 -9.66
N ALA A 41 -5.46 -10.80 -9.42
CA ALA A 41 -6.67 -10.21 -9.98
C ALA A 41 -7.05 -8.89 -9.27
N ASN A 42 -6.13 -7.93 -9.22
CA ASN A 42 -6.32 -6.63 -8.60
C ASN A 42 -5.54 -5.54 -9.34
N VAL A 43 -5.67 -4.29 -8.89
CA VAL A 43 -5.06 -3.12 -9.55
C VAL A 43 -3.53 -3.21 -9.70
N ILE A 44 -2.84 -3.96 -8.84
CA ILE A 44 -1.37 -4.06 -8.86
C ILE A 44 -0.88 -4.99 -9.98
N GLY A 45 -1.70 -5.98 -10.35
CA GLY A 45 -1.37 -7.04 -11.31
C GLY A 45 -2.03 -6.89 -12.68
N ALA A 46 -2.57 -5.71 -13.00
CA ALA A 46 -3.22 -5.43 -14.27
C ALA A 46 -2.52 -4.26 -14.99
N ASP A 47 -2.63 -4.22 -16.31
CA ASP A 47 -2.20 -3.11 -17.17
C ASP A 47 -3.39 -2.54 -17.96
N GLY A 48 -3.19 -1.37 -18.58
CA GLY A 48 -4.07 -0.89 -19.64
C GLY A 48 -5.52 -0.62 -19.18
N PRO A 49 -6.54 -0.98 -19.99
CA PRO A 49 -7.94 -0.73 -19.66
C PRO A 49 -8.41 -1.40 -18.36
N GLU A 50 -7.93 -2.60 -18.06
CA GLU A 50 -8.28 -3.31 -16.83
C GLU A 50 -7.74 -2.58 -15.60
N HIS A 51 -6.46 -2.18 -15.63
CA HIS A 51 -5.86 -1.34 -14.58
C HIS A 51 -6.67 -0.06 -14.37
N ARG A 52 -6.98 0.68 -15.45
CA ARG A 52 -7.76 1.93 -15.36
C ARG A 52 -9.13 1.71 -14.73
N ARG A 53 -9.82 0.62 -15.10
CA ARG A 53 -11.14 0.26 -14.54
C ARG A 53 -11.04 -0.04 -13.04
N LEU A 54 -10.04 -0.82 -12.62
CA LEU A 54 -9.81 -1.19 -11.21
C LEU A 54 -9.31 0.00 -10.37
N ARG A 55 -8.55 0.91 -10.98
CA ARG A 55 -7.96 2.07 -10.32
C ARG A 55 -8.99 3.17 -10.04
N LYS A 56 -9.92 3.39 -10.95
CA LYS A 56 -10.94 4.43 -10.85
C LYS A 56 -11.66 4.50 -9.50
N PRO A 57 -12.28 3.43 -8.96
CA PRO A 57 -12.96 3.51 -7.67
C PRO A 57 -12.02 3.83 -6.50
N LEU A 58 -10.73 3.44 -6.57
CA LEU A 58 -9.74 3.80 -5.55
C LEU A 58 -9.44 5.29 -5.59
N ASP A 59 -9.20 5.83 -6.79
CA ASP A 59 -8.96 7.26 -6.97
C ASP A 59 -10.18 8.09 -6.55
N ASP A 60 -11.39 7.66 -6.91
CA ASP A 60 -12.65 8.30 -6.50
C ASP A 60 -12.83 8.30 -4.97
N GLY A 61 -12.43 7.20 -4.30
CA GLY A 61 -12.44 7.11 -2.84
C GLY A 61 -11.46 8.09 -2.20
N ILE A 62 -10.21 8.10 -2.66
CA ILE A 62 -9.16 8.99 -2.15
C ILE A 62 -9.51 10.46 -2.38
N ALA A 63 -10.05 10.79 -3.56
CA ALA A 63 -10.42 12.16 -3.90
C ALA A 63 -11.52 12.75 -3.00
N ARG A 64 -12.35 11.90 -2.38
CA ARG A 64 -13.42 12.32 -1.45
C ARG A 64 -12.94 12.49 -0.02
N MET A 65 -11.72 12.04 0.30
CA MET A 65 -11.18 12.14 1.65
C MET A 65 -10.85 13.59 2.00
N ASP A 66 -11.33 14.06 3.16
CA ASP A 66 -10.89 15.35 3.71
C ASP A 66 -9.49 15.20 4.30
N GLN A 67 -8.47 15.46 3.48
CA GLN A 67 -7.06 15.36 3.87
C GLN A 67 -6.71 16.19 5.12
N ARG A 68 -7.42 17.30 5.38
CA ARG A 68 -7.18 18.12 6.57
C ARG A 68 -7.72 17.45 7.82
N ARG A 69 -8.90 16.83 7.72
CA ARG A 69 -9.46 16.01 8.80
C ARG A 69 -8.55 14.84 9.11
N VAL A 70 -8.14 14.08 8.10
CA VAL A 70 -7.23 12.94 8.25
C VAL A 70 -5.92 13.36 8.93
N ARG A 71 -5.31 14.47 8.48
CA ARG A 71 -4.10 15.01 9.13
C ARG A 71 -4.31 15.28 10.62
N ARG A 72 -5.42 15.93 11.00
CA ARG A 72 -5.71 16.23 12.42
C ARG A 72 -5.89 14.96 13.25
N GLU A 73 -6.61 13.97 12.71
CA GLU A 73 -6.84 12.68 13.39
C GLU A 73 -5.52 11.93 13.60
N VAL A 74 -4.66 11.87 12.57
CA VAL A 74 -3.33 11.26 12.67
C VAL A 74 -2.44 12.00 13.67
N GLU A 75 -2.46 13.34 13.69
CA GLU A 75 -1.69 14.16 14.64
C GLU A 75 -2.13 13.93 16.10
N ALA A 76 -3.45 13.86 16.34
CA ALA A 76 -4.00 13.53 17.65
C ALA A 76 -3.56 12.13 18.10
N LEU A 77 -3.74 11.13 17.24
CA LEU A 77 -3.29 9.76 17.49
C LEU A 77 -1.80 9.68 17.85
N CYS A 78 -0.95 10.37 17.08
CA CYS A 78 0.48 10.42 17.34
C CYS A 78 0.79 11.04 18.71
N THR A 79 0.08 12.12 19.07
CA THR A 79 0.24 12.80 20.37
C THR A 79 -0.11 11.86 21.52
N ASP A 80 -1.21 11.11 21.40
CA ASP A 80 -1.65 10.17 22.42
C ASP A 80 -0.67 9.00 22.60
N LEU A 81 -0.16 8.45 21.48
CA LEU A 81 0.86 7.40 21.53
C LEU A 81 2.14 7.89 22.19
N ILE A 82 2.60 9.11 21.89
CA ILE A 82 3.77 9.71 22.52
C ILE A 82 3.56 9.90 24.02
N ALA A 83 2.39 10.44 24.42
CA ALA A 83 2.06 10.64 25.82
C ALA A 83 2.15 9.32 26.61
N ALA A 84 1.64 8.21 26.05
CA ALA A 84 1.62 6.90 26.70
C ALA A 84 3.01 6.34 27.06
N PHE A 85 4.05 6.67 26.28
CA PHE A 85 5.42 6.22 26.60
C PHE A 85 6.31 7.32 27.20
N SER A 86 5.90 8.58 27.14
CA SER A 86 6.71 9.73 27.58
C SER A 86 7.14 9.64 29.05
N GLU A 87 6.26 9.13 29.93
CA GLU A 87 6.53 9.04 31.37
C GLU A 87 7.63 8.03 31.73
N ARG A 88 7.86 7.03 30.87
CA ARG A 88 8.84 5.96 31.13
C ARG A 88 10.29 6.36 30.80
N GLY A 89 10.48 7.47 30.08
CA GLY A 89 11.78 7.92 29.60
C GLY A 89 12.45 7.03 28.54
N SER A 90 11.77 5.97 28.07
CA SER A 90 12.24 5.09 26.99
C SER A 90 11.07 4.38 26.29
N ALA A 91 11.26 4.07 25.00
CA ALA A 91 10.28 3.36 24.16
C ALA A 91 10.97 2.65 22.98
N ASP A 92 10.40 1.54 22.54
CA ASP A 92 10.66 0.94 21.24
C ASP A 92 9.78 1.63 20.20
N LEU A 93 10.33 2.64 19.52
CA LEU A 93 9.59 3.44 18.55
C LEU A 93 9.10 2.62 17.34
N VAL A 94 9.66 1.45 17.06
CA VAL A 94 9.18 0.61 15.95
C VAL A 94 7.88 -0.07 16.35
N ASN A 95 7.88 -0.76 17.48
CA ASN A 95 6.73 -1.55 17.94
C ASN A 95 5.65 -0.71 18.63
N GLU A 96 6.04 0.35 19.33
CA GLU A 96 5.12 1.16 20.14
C GLU A 96 4.59 2.41 19.40
N TYR A 97 5.15 2.76 18.24
CA TYR A 97 4.77 3.98 17.52
C TYR A 97 4.64 3.78 16.01
N ALA A 98 5.76 3.54 15.31
CA ALA A 98 5.81 3.56 13.85
C ALA A 98 4.96 2.48 13.17
N THR A 99 4.81 1.31 13.79
CA THR A 99 3.94 0.24 13.28
C THR A 99 2.46 0.52 13.60
N ILE A 100 2.21 1.18 14.73
CA ILE A 100 0.86 1.41 15.26
C ILE A 100 0.16 2.57 14.54
N VAL A 101 0.88 3.66 14.27
CA VAL A 101 0.32 4.87 13.64
C VAL A 101 -0.38 4.55 12.31
N PRO A 102 0.24 3.90 11.31
CA PRO A 102 -0.43 3.61 10.04
C PRO A 102 -1.62 2.65 10.20
N MET A 103 -1.52 1.69 11.11
CA MET A 103 -2.58 0.71 11.37
C MET A 103 -3.84 1.39 11.91
N LEU A 104 -3.71 2.18 12.98
CA LEU A 104 -4.85 2.88 13.59
C LEU A 104 -5.37 4.00 12.69
N SER A 105 -4.48 4.70 11.97
CA SER A 105 -4.89 5.71 10.99
C SER A 105 -5.75 5.10 9.89
N LEU A 106 -5.34 3.96 9.32
CA LEU A 106 -6.13 3.26 8.30
C LEU A 106 -7.42 2.69 8.87
N ALA A 107 -7.40 2.15 10.09
CA ALA A 107 -8.61 1.66 10.74
C ALA A 107 -9.68 2.77 10.87
N SER A 108 -9.30 3.95 11.39
CA SER A 108 -10.21 5.08 11.50
C SER A 108 -10.67 5.61 10.13
N LEU A 109 -9.78 5.66 9.14
CA LEU A 109 -10.15 6.01 7.76
C LEU A 109 -11.20 5.08 7.14
N PHE A 110 -11.22 3.81 7.56
CA PHE A 110 -12.20 2.82 7.12
C PHE A 110 -13.42 2.71 8.04
N GLY A 111 -13.51 3.52 9.10
CA GLY A 111 -14.59 3.43 10.11
C GLY A 111 -14.54 2.13 10.92
N LEU A 112 -13.34 1.60 11.14
CA LEU A 112 -13.05 0.41 11.96
C LEU A 112 -12.57 0.79 13.37
N ASP A 113 -12.53 2.07 13.69
CA ASP A 113 -12.45 2.57 15.05
C ASP A 113 -13.77 2.24 15.76
N GLY A 114 -13.68 1.41 16.81
CA GLY A 114 -14.86 0.99 17.56
C GLY A 114 -15.56 2.19 18.20
N GLU A 115 -16.78 2.48 17.74
CA GLU A 115 -17.83 3.03 18.60
C GLU A 115 -18.20 2.03 19.69
#